data_AF-A0A1C2GMR4-F1
#
_entry.id   AF-A0A1C2GMR4-F1
#
_cell.length_a   1.000
_cell.length_b   1.000
_cell.length_c   1.000
_cell.angle_alpha   90.00
_cell.angle_beta   90.00
_cell.angle_gamma   90.00
#
_symmetry.space_group_name_H-M   'P 1'
#
loop_
_entity.id
_entity.type
_entity.pdbx_description
1 polymer ?
#
loop_
_entity_poly.entity_id
_entity_poly.type
_entity_poly.pdbx_seq_one_letter_code
_entity_poly.pdbx_strand_id
1 'polypeptide(L)'
;MAAEIITKEDLQLFKAELVAEIRQLLETDTTKSDTEWLRSSQVRKMLHISPNTLQALRVSGDLQFTKVGGIFYYRREDIRLMMEGGRP
;
A
#
# COMPACT_ATOMS: atom_id res chain seq x y z
N MET A 1 -13.10 -46.67 23.11
CA MET A 1 -12.60 -45.40 22.54
C MET A 1 -11.09 -45.52 22.52
N ALA A 2 -10.49 -45.61 21.32
CA ALA A 2 -9.03 -45.58 21.19
C ALA A 2 -8.59 -44.13 21.40
N ALA A 3 -7.73 -43.89 22.39
CA ALA A 3 -7.15 -42.57 22.60
C ALA A 3 -5.99 -42.42 21.62
N GLU A 4 -6.09 -41.46 20.71
CA GLU A 4 -4.95 -41.02 19.90
C GLU A 4 -4.00 -40.22 20.79
N ILE A 5 -2.75 -40.66 20.87
CA ILE A 5 -1.73 -40.00 21.68
C ILE A 5 -1.05 -38.96 20.80
N ILE A 6 -1.28 -37.69 21.12
CA ILE A 6 -0.59 -36.56 20.49
C ILE A 6 0.82 -36.44 21.08
N THR A 7 1.83 -36.33 20.21
CA THR A 7 3.21 -36.10 20.62
C THR A 7 3.49 -34.61 20.82
N LYS A 8 4.60 -34.27 21.49
CA LYS A 8 4.99 -32.87 21.66
C LYS A 8 5.39 -32.24 20.32
N GLU A 9 5.93 -33.06 19.43
CA GLU A 9 6.34 -32.71 18.09
C GLU A 9 5.14 -32.29 17.24
N ASP A 10 4.02 -33.02 17.34
CA ASP A 10 2.77 -32.68 16.63
C ASP A 10 2.25 -31.30 17.06
N LEU A 11 2.35 -30.96 18.35
CA LEU A 11 1.96 -29.63 18.85
C LEU A 11 2.88 -28.52 18.36
N GLN A 12 4.18 -28.79 18.20
CA GLN A 12 5.13 -27.82 17.65
C GLN A 12 4.86 -27.59 16.16
N LEU A 13 4.57 -28.65 15.41
CA LEU A 13 4.21 -28.57 14.00
C LEU A 13 2.93 -27.74 13.82
N PHE A 14 1.87 -28.09 14.57
CA PHE A 14 0.60 -27.38 14.55
C PHE A 14 0.76 -25.90 14.89
N LYS A 15 1.57 -25.57 15.90
CA LYS A 15 1.86 -24.17 16.26
C LYS A 15 2.54 -23.42 15.10
N ALA A 16 3.51 -24.06 14.44
CA ALA A 16 4.24 -23.43 13.34
C ALA A 16 3.32 -23.16 12.14
N GLU A 17 2.49 -24.15 11.77
CA GLU A 17 1.50 -24.04 10.70
C GLU A 17 0.46 -22.95 11.00
N LEU A 18 -0.11 -22.96 12.21
CA LEU A 18 -1.10 -21.98 12.62
C LEU A 18 -0.54 -20.55 12.63
N VAL A 19 0.71 -20.36 13.09
CA VAL A 19 1.36 -19.04 13.05
C VAL A 19 1.66 -18.61 11.62
N ALA A 20 2.02 -19.53 10.72
CA ALA A 20 2.25 -19.22 9.31
C ALA A 20 0.96 -18.78 8.61
N GLU A 21 -0.15 -19.49 8.83
CA GLU A 21 -1.45 -19.12 8.26
C GLU A 21 -1.96 -17.77 8.79
N ILE A 22 -1.80 -17.50 10.09
CA ILE A 22 -2.18 -16.20 10.68
C ILE A 22 -1.36 -15.07 10.04
N ARG A 23 -0.06 -15.28 9.82
CA ARG A 23 0.78 -14.28 9.14
C ARG A 23 0.30 -14.02 7.72
N GLN A 24 -0.02 -15.07 6.97
CA GLN A 24 -0.53 -14.96 5.60
C GLN A 24 -1.86 -14.19 5.55
N LEU A 25 -2.77 -14.44 6.49
CA LEU A 25 -4.02 -13.70 6.60
C LEU A 25 -3.79 -12.21 6.89
N LEU A 26 -2.83 -11.88 7.77
CA LEU A 26 -2.48 -10.49 8.09
C LEU A 26 -1.78 -9.76 6.93
N GLU A 27 -0.99 -10.46 6.11
CA GLU A 27 -0.34 -9.89 4.93
C GLU A 27 -1.31 -9.64 3.76
N THR A 28 -2.46 -10.34 3.73
CA THR A 28 -3.43 -10.17 2.65
C THR A 28 -4.14 -8.81 2.71
N ASP A 29 -4.22 -8.19 3.88
CA ASP A 29 -4.82 -6.86 4.04
C ASP A 29 -3.88 -5.70 3.68
N THR A 30 -2.56 -5.91 3.66
CA THR A 30 -1.59 -4.87 3.27
C THR A 30 -1.39 -4.76 1.75
N THR A 31 -1.89 -5.74 0.99
CA THR A 31 -1.70 -5.82 -0.48
C THR A 31 -2.98 -5.50 -1.27
N LYS A 32 -4.09 -5.15 -0.61
CA LYS A 32 -5.12 -4.37 -1.30
C LYS A 32 -4.55 -2.98 -1.50
N SER A 33 -3.96 -2.77 -2.67
CA SER A 33 -3.81 -1.47 -3.30
C SER A 33 -5.21 -0.86 -3.46
N ASP A 34 -5.80 -0.45 -2.35
CA ASP A 34 -6.85 0.54 -2.38
C ASP A 34 -6.22 1.68 -3.16
N THR A 35 -6.78 1.94 -4.35
CA THR A 35 -6.32 2.99 -5.26
C THR A 35 -6.64 4.29 -4.53
N GLU A 36 -5.81 4.62 -3.54
CA GLU A 36 -6.11 5.69 -2.62
C GLU A 36 -5.85 6.97 -3.38
N TRP A 37 -6.95 7.63 -3.71
CA TRP A 37 -6.94 8.92 -4.34
C TRP A 37 -6.57 9.97 -3.30
N LEU A 38 -5.34 10.47 -3.41
CA LEU A 38 -4.80 11.48 -2.52
C LEU A 38 -5.14 12.87 -3.05
N ARG A 39 -5.57 13.78 -2.16
CA ARG A 39 -5.74 15.19 -2.49
C ARG A 39 -4.40 15.92 -2.48
N SER A 40 -4.35 17.09 -3.11
CA SER A 40 -3.15 17.95 -3.12
C SER A 40 -2.57 18.25 -1.74
N SER A 41 -3.36 18.30 -0.68
CA SER A 41 -2.85 18.47 0.70
C SER A 41 -2.13 17.23 1.22
N GLN A 42 -2.63 16.04 0.91
CA GLN A 42 -2.02 14.77 1.32
C GLN A 42 -0.73 14.51 0.55
N VAL A 43 -0.72 14.75 -0.76
CA VAL A 43 0.48 14.58 -1.60
C VAL A 43 1.62 15.51 -1.14
N ARG A 44 1.30 16.77 -0.83
CA ARG A 44 2.31 17.72 -0.29
C ARG A 44 2.92 17.24 1.03
N LYS A 45 2.09 16.68 1.91
CA LYS A 45 2.56 16.12 3.20
C LYS A 45 3.40 14.87 2.98
N MET A 46 2.99 13.98 2.07
CA MET A 46 3.67 12.73 1.76
C MET A 46 5.05 12.98 1.14
N LEU A 47 5.14 13.90 0.18
CA LEU A 47 6.39 14.20 -0.54
C LEU A 47 7.22 15.31 0.11
N HIS A 48 6.72 15.92 1.19
CA HIS A 48 7.33 17.09 1.85
C HIS A 48 7.61 18.27 0.89
N ILE A 49 6.70 18.52 -0.05
CA ILE A 49 6.87 19.55 -1.09
C ILE A 49 5.94 20.76 -0.92
N SER A 50 6.36 21.89 -1.47
CA SER A 50 5.57 23.11 -1.51
C SER A 50 4.40 23.01 -2.52
N PRO A 51 3.36 23.86 -2.39
CA PRO A 51 2.30 23.97 -3.40
C PRO A 51 2.82 24.30 -4.80
N ASN A 52 3.86 25.15 -4.88
CA ASN A 52 4.47 25.54 -6.15
C ASN A 52 5.17 24.35 -6.82
N THR A 53 5.85 23.52 -6.04
CA THR A 53 6.49 22.29 -6.54
C THR A 53 5.44 21.30 -7.06
N LEU A 54 4.35 21.07 -6.34
CA LEU A 54 3.28 20.18 -6.82
C LEU A 54 2.56 20.75 -8.06
N GLN A 55 2.53 22.06 -8.22
CA GLN A 55 2.06 22.69 -9.45
C GLN A 55 3.04 22.47 -10.60
N ALA A 56 4.33 22.63 -10.38
CA ALA A 56 5.37 22.36 -11.38
C ALA A 56 5.32 20.90 -11.86
N LEU A 57 5.14 19.92 -10.95
CA LEU A 57 4.98 18.50 -11.30
C LEU A 57 3.73 18.21 -12.16
N ARG A 58 2.65 18.97 -11.96
CA ARG A 58 1.45 18.86 -12.81
C ARG A 58 1.63 19.50 -14.17
N VAL A 59 2.33 20.63 -14.24
CA VAL A 59 2.55 21.38 -15.48
C VAL A 59 3.58 20.69 -16.38
N SER A 60 4.63 20.10 -15.78
CA SER A 60 5.63 19.29 -16.49
C SER A 60 5.06 17.98 -17.03
N GLY A 61 4.00 17.46 -16.39
CA GLY A 61 3.44 16.14 -16.70
C GLY A 61 4.13 14.99 -15.99
N ASP A 62 5.07 15.29 -15.06
CA ASP A 62 5.79 14.28 -14.28
C ASP A 62 4.87 13.53 -13.31
N LEU A 63 3.76 14.15 -12.89
CA LEU A 63 2.79 13.54 -11.98
C LEU A 63 1.38 13.57 -12.58
N GLN A 64 0.84 12.38 -12.85
CA GLN A 64 -0.53 12.20 -13.33
C GLN A 64 -1.54 12.65 -12.26
N PHE A 65 -2.63 13.27 -12.71
CA PHE A 65 -3.67 13.78 -11.83
C PHE A 65 -5.06 13.66 -12.47
N THR A 66 -6.09 13.63 -11.63
CA THR A 66 -7.49 13.70 -12.06
C THR A 66 -8.17 14.88 -11.37
N LYS A 67 -8.91 15.69 -12.13
CA LYS A 67 -9.65 16.84 -11.59
C LYS A 67 -11.14 16.50 -11.49
N VAL A 68 -11.68 16.54 -10.27
CA VAL A 68 -13.11 16.31 -10.00
C VAL A 68 -13.63 17.47 -9.16
N GLY A 69 -14.65 18.19 -9.65
CA GLY A 69 -15.25 19.30 -8.91
C GLY A 69 -14.28 20.43 -8.52
N GLY A 70 -13.22 20.66 -9.31
CA GLY A 70 -12.19 21.66 -9.00
C GLY A 70 -11.07 21.17 -8.08
N ILE A 71 -11.17 19.97 -7.53
CA ILE A 71 -10.15 19.37 -6.66
C ILE A 71 -9.26 18.44 -7.48
N PHE A 72 -7.95 18.51 -7.26
CA PHE A 72 -6.97 17.62 -7.86
C PHE A 72 -6.72 16.40 -6.97
N TYR A 73 -6.84 15.23 -7.58
CA TYR A 73 -6.60 13.92 -7.01
C TYR A 73 -5.44 13.24 -7.73
N TYR A 74 -4.70 12.42 -7.00
CA TYR A 74 -3.53 11.71 -7.48
C TYR A 74 -3.61 10.27 -6.98
N ARG A 75 -3.27 9.30 -7.83
CA ARG A 75 -3.17 7.92 -7.37
C ARG A 75 -1.87 7.74 -6.63
N ARG A 76 -1.90 6.97 -5.55
CA ARG A 76 -0.68 6.62 -4.82
C ARG A 76 0.33 5.87 -5.70
N GLU A 77 -0.14 5.06 -6.63
CA GLU A 77 0.70 4.28 -7.54
C GLU A 77 1.51 5.19 -8.48
N ASP A 78 0.86 6.17 -9.11
CA ASP A 78 1.52 7.15 -9.98
C ASP A 78 2.60 7.94 -9.22
N ILE A 79 2.34 8.29 -7.95
CA ILE A 79 3.34 8.96 -7.09
C ILE A 79 4.54 8.05 -6.83
N ARG A 80 4.32 6.75 -6.58
CA ARG A 80 5.40 5.79 -6.38
C ARG A 80 6.23 5.59 -7.64
N LEU A 81 5.57 5.40 -8.79
CA LEU A 81 6.23 5.25 -10.09
C LEU A 81 7.14 6.44 -10.40
N MET A 82 6.62 7.67 -10.21
CA MET A 82 7.39 8.91 -10.36
C MET A 82 8.64 8.93 -9.46
N MET A 83 8.53 8.47 -8.21
CA MET A 83 9.63 8.45 -7.23
C MET A 83 10.69 7.38 -7.56
N GLU A 84 10.29 6.28 -8.18
CA GLU A 84 11.20 5.21 -8.62
C GLU A 84 11.92 5.55 -9.95
N GLY A 85 11.66 6.72 -10.53
CA GLY A 85 12.27 7.18 -11.78
C GLY A 85 11.61 6.60 -13.03
N GLY A 86 10.54 5.81 -12.87
CA GLY A 86 9.65 5.44 -13.96
C GLY A 86 8.77 6.64 -14.31
N ARG A 87 8.89 7.19 -15.52
CA ARG A 87 7.87 8.14 -16.00
C ARG A 87 6.53 7.38 -16.03
N PRO A 88 5.50 7.86 -15.32
CA PRO A 88 4.21 7.18 -15.20
C PRO A 88 3.44 7.12 -16.52
#